data_AF-A0A562PA04-F1
#
_entry.id   AF-A0A562PA04-F1
#
_cell.length_a   1.000
_cell.length_b   1.000
_cell.length_c   1.000
_cell.angle_alpha   90.00
_cell.angle_beta   90.00
_cell.angle_gamma   90.00
#
_symmetry.space_group_name_H-M   'P 1'
#
loop_
_entity.id
_entity.type
_entity.pdbx_description
1 polymer ?
#
loop_
_entity_poly.entity_id
_entity_poly.type
_entity_poly.pdbx_seq_one_letter_code
_entity_poly.pdbx_strand_id
1 'polypeptide(L)'
;MITRRFFGLFATVAAAFLPSRAASQTTNAPRRLQDDIPVAARWISNALRSSGYGADFTPKSIAEVERFSHEQTKDGEPISGGLMSQDLGSRLFALGSYCGEVLRKELGEHWLTNDNDPEGEINAALKVGNGVTCWPMQRVMKRLRSSEDDLVHWAEGIRRG
;
A
#
# COMPACT_ATOMS: atom_id res chain seq x y z
N MET A 1 -50.72 21.90 4.39
CA MET A 1 -49.94 22.99 3.77
C MET A 1 -48.75 23.29 4.68
N ILE A 2 -47.53 23.26 4.12
CA ILE A 2 -46.31 23.98 4.56
C ILE A 2 -45.74 23.44 5.91
N THR A 3 -44.48 22.99 6.05
CA THR A 3 -43.25 23.60 5.53
C THR A 3 -42.10 22.59 5.41
N ARG A 4 -41.35 22.79 4.32
CA ARG A 4 -40.06 22.25 3.91
C ARG A 4 -39.05 21.97 5.05
N ARG A 5 -38.41 20.80 5.00
CA ARG A 5 -37.07 20.56 5.58
C ARG A 5 -36.04 20.62 4.45
N PHE A 6 -35.36 21.75 4.35
CA PHE A 6 -34.09 21.89 3.62
C PHE A 6 -32.99 21.84 4.67
N PHE A 7 -32.01 20.95 4.50
CA PHE A 7 -30.57 21.23 4.73
C PHE A 7 -29.80 19.99 4.24
N GLY A 8 -29.68 19.88 2.91
CA GLY A 8 -28.65 19.06 2.29
C GLY A 8 -27.38 19.89 2.24
N LEU A 9 -26.44 19.61 3.14
CA LEU A 9 -25.08 20.12 3.02
C LEU A 9 -24.28 19.07 2.24
N PHE A 10 -24.17 19.27 0.93
CA PHE A 10 -23.23 18.52 0.10
C PHE A 10 -21.81 18.89 0.54
N ALA A 11 -21.15 17.99 1.27
CA ALA A 11 -19.71 18.06 1.45
C ALA A 11 -19.07 17.81 0.08
N THR A 12 -18.46 18.85 -0.48
CA THR A 12 -17.59 18.79 -1.65
C THR A 12 -16.48 17.77 -1.40
N VAL A 13 -16.61 16.59 -2.01
CA VAL A 13 -15.49 15.67 -2.18
C VAL A 13 -14.54 16.36 -3.13
N ALA A 14 -13.39 16.80 -2.59
CA ALA A 14 -12.24 17.12 -3.41
C ALA A 14 -11.87 15.83 -4.15
N ALA A 15 -12.32 15.72 -5.41
CA ALA A 15 -11.79 14.75 -6.35
C ALA A 15 -10.31 15.08 -6.50
N ALA A 16 -9.47 14.42 -5.70
CA ALA A 16 -8.06 14.32 -6.01
C ALA A 16 -8.01 13.65 -7.37
N PHE A 17 -7.83 14.48 -8.41
CA PHE A 17 -7.53 14.04 -9.75
C PHE A 17 -6.37 13.07 -9.64
N LEU A 18 -6.65 11.77 -9.78
CA LEU A 18 -5.65 10.86 -10.31
C LEU A 18 -5.11 11.54 -11.57
N PRO A 19 -3.80 11.60 -11.80
CA PRO A 19 -3.34 11.76 -13.18
C PRO A 19 -3.97 10.61 -13.97
N SER A 20 -5.08 10.91 -14.63
CA SER A 20 -5.69 10.09 -15.66
C SER A 20 -4.59 9.82 -16.65
N ARG A 21 -4.01 8.60 -16.59
CA ARG A 21 -2.99 8.03 -17.46
C ARG A 21 -2.44 9.06 -18.46
N ALA A 22 -1.72 10.06 -17.93
CA ALA A 22 -1.37 11.24 -18.71
C ALA A 22 -0.12 10.86 -19.48
N ALA A 23 -0.29 10.80 -20.79
CA ALA A 23 0.76 10.61 -21.78
C ALA A 23 2.06 11.31 -21.36
N SER A 24 3.09 10.50 -21.10
CA SER A 24 4.47 10.90 -21.26
C SER A 24 5.10 9.85 -22.16
N GLN A 25 5.49 10.30 -23.35
CA GLN A 25 5.91 9.49 -24.48
C GLN A 25 7.34 8.96 -24.30
N THR A 26 7.62 7.86 -25.02
CA THR A 26 8.92 7.39 -25.54
C THR A 26 9.95 6.79 -24.59
N THR A 27 9.65 5.60 -24.09
CA THR A 27 10.51 4.42 -24.31
C THR A 27 9.60 3.21 -24.53
N ASN A 28 9.76 2.50 -25.65
CA ASN A 28 8.94 1.33 -26.01
C ASN A 28 9.42 0.05 -25.27
N ALA A 29 10.03 0.22 -24.09
CA ALA A 29 10.46 -0.87 -23.23
C ALA A 29 9.34 -1.13 -22.21
N PRO A 30 8.95 -2.38 -21.96
CA PRO A 30 8.01 -2.69 -20.88
C PRO A 30 8.58 -2.14 -19.57
N ARG A 31 7.77 -1.40 -18.80
CA ARG A 31 8.16 -0.98 -17.45
C ARG A 31 8.38 -2.23 -16.61
N ARG A 32 9.50 -2.26 -15.89
CA ARG A 32 9.86 -3.39 -15.04
C ARG A 32 9.27 -3.18 -13.66
N LEU A 33 8.83 -4.28 -13.05
CA LEU A 33 8.23 -4.26 -11.72
C LEU A 33 9.19 -3.66 -10.67
N GLN A 34 10.48 -3.98 -10.77
CA GLN A 34 11.53 -3.40 -9.92
C GLN A 34 11.58 -1.86 -9.94
N ASP A 35 11.18 -1.22 -11.04
CA ASP A 35 11.19 0.24 -11.21
C ASP A 35 9.86 0.86 -10.71
N ASP A 36 8.78 0.08 -10.75
CA ASP A 36 7.44 0.52 -10.35
C ASP A 36 7.23 0.48 -8.82
N ILE A 37 7.80 -0.51 -8.14
CA ILE A 37 7.73 -0.64 -6.67
C ILE A 37 8.12 0.65 -5.92
N PRO A 38 9.31 1.26 -6.13
CA PRO A 38 9.69 2.47 -5.41
C PRO A 38 8.81 3.68 -5.76
N VAL A 39 8.24 3.73 -6.97
CA VAL A 39 7.29 4.78 -7.39
C VAL A 39 5.96 4.61 -6.63
N ALA A 40 5.42 3.40 -6.59
CA ALA A 40 4.19 3.08 -5.88
C ALA A 40 4.32 3.32 -4.37
N ALA A 41 5.45 2.89 -3.78
CA ALA A 41 5.77 3.12 -2.38
C ALA A 41 5.79 4.62 -2.02
N ARG A 42 6.41 5.46 -2.86
CA ARG A 42 6.44 6.92 -2.65
C ARG A 42 5.06 7.54 -2.80
N TRP A 43 4.28 7.10 -3.78
CA TRP A 43 2.93 7.59 -4.00
C TRP A 43 2.04 7.34 -2.77
N ILE A 44 2.01 6.10 -2.25
CA ILE A 44 1.18 5.79 -1.07
C ILE A 44 1.71 6.45 0.19
N SER A 45 3.03 6.60 0.35
CA SER A 45 3.63 7.36 1.45
C SER A 45 3.09 8.78 1.48
N ASN A 46 3.07 9.48 0.35
CA ASN A 46 2.53 10.83 0.26
C ASN A 46 1.03 10.88 0.61
N ALA A 47 0.24 9.93 0.10
CA ALA A 47 -1.19 9.86 0.38
C ALA A 47 -1.51 9.56 1.86
N LEU A 48 -0.74 8.65 2.47
CA LEU A 48 -0.84 8.34 3.90
C LEU A 48 -0.47 9.56 4.74
N ARG A 49 0.63 10.24 4.40
CA ARG A 49 1.06 11.46 5.10
C ARG A 49 0.05 12.59 5.00
N SER A 50 -0.54 12.81 3.81
CA SER A 50 -1.61 13.80 3.67
C SER A 50 -2.88 13.45 4.44
N SER A 51 -3.04 12.17 4.80
CA SER A 51 -4.15 11.66 5.60
C SER A 51 -3.81 11.53 7.10
N GLY A 52 -2.65 12.03 7.54
CA GLY A 52 -2.26 12.07 8.96
C GLY A 52 -1.50 10.84 9.48
N TYR A 53 -1.04 9.94 8.60
CA TYR A 53 -0.22 8.79 8.98
C TYR A 53 1.28 9.08 8.82
N GLY A 54 2.09 8.65 9.78
CA GLY A 54 3.55 8.81 9.79
C GLY A 54 4.29 7.88 8.83
N ALA A 55 3.92 7.87 7.55
CA ALA A 55 4.52 7.02 6.52
C ALA A 55 5.82 7.61 5.93
N ASP A 56 6.90 7.65 6.72
CA ASP A 56 8.19 8.31 6.40
C ASP A 56 9.36 7.39 6.02
N PHE A 57 9.07 6.13 5.69
CA PHE A 57 10.03 5.06 5.39
C PHE A 57 10.94 4.63 6.56
N THR A 58 10.67 5.06 7.79
CA THR A 58 11.36 4.51 8.98
C THR A 58 10.79 3.14 9.38
N PRO A 59 11.55 2.30 10.10
CA PRO A 59 11.03 1.03 10.64
C PRO A 59 9.71 1.17 11.42
N LYS A 60 9.56 2.29 12.16
CA LYS A 60 8.36 2.60 12.94
C LYS A 60 7.13 2.87 12.07
N SER A 61 7.32 3.34 10.84
CA SER A 61 6.22 3.68 9.94
C SER A 61 5.38 2.48 9.48
N ILE A 62 5.84 1.24 9.70
CA ILE A 62 5.03 0.04 9.48
C ILE A 62 3.81 0.02 10.43
N ALA A 63 3.96 0.51 11.67
CA ALA A 63 2.85 0.63 12.61
C ALA A 63 1.78 1.64 12.13
N GLU A 64 2.17 2.63 11.32
CA GLU A 64 1.23 3.58 10.74
C GLU A 64 0.43 2.96 9.58
N VAL A 65 1.03 2.03 8.83
CA VAL A 65 0.32 1.21 7.83
C VAL A 65 -0.63 0.22 8.50
N GLU A 66 -0.22 -0.35 9.63
CA GLU A 66 -1.07 -1.20 10.47
C GLU A 66 -2.29 -0.42 10.99
N ARG A 67 -2.06 0.78 11.55
CA ARG A 67 -3.13 1.70 11.98
C ARG A 67 -4.08 2.04 10.84
N PHE A 68 -3.54 2.44 9.69
CA PHE A 68 -4.33 2.70 8.49
C PHE A 68 -5.18 1.49 8.09
N SER A 69 -4.61 0.29 8.08
CA SER A 69 -5.33 -0.93 7.72
C SER A 69 -6.49 -1.19 8.68
N HIS A 70 -6.26 -1.02 9.99
CA HIS A 70 -7.31 -1.17 11.01
C HIS A 70 -8.43 -0.13 10.86
N GLU A 71 -8.09 1.13 10.59
CA GLU A 71 -9.07 2.21 10.46
C GLU A 71 -9.85 2.19 9.14
N GLN A 72 -9.29 1.59 8.08
CA GLN A 72 -9.89 1.54 6.75
C GLN A 72 -10.56 0.21 6.43
N THR A 73 -10.56 -0.75 7.36
CA THR A 73 -11.24 -2.03 7.20
C THR A 73 -12.20 -2.31 8.36
N LYS A 74 -13.24 -3.08 8.06
CA LYS A 74 -14.15 -3.64 9.04
C LYS A 74 -14.51 -5.04 8.60
N ASP A 75 -14.38 -6.01 9.51
CA ASP A 75 -14.68 -7.43 9.25
C ASP A 75 -13.93 -8.00 8.02
N GLY A 76 -12.69 -7.55 7.79
CA GLY A 76 -11.86 -7.98 6.66
C GLY A 76 -12.12 -7.27 5.33
N GLU A 77 -13.06 -6.32 5.32
CA GLU A 77 -13.49 -5.61 4.11
C GLU A 77 -13.21 -4.10 4.20
N PRO A 78 -12.85 -3.42 3.10
CA PRO A 78 -12.75 -1.97 3.08
C PRO A 78 -14.05 -1.29 3.52
N ILE A 79 -13.94 -0.27 4.38
CA ILE A 79 -15.10 0.52 4.79
C ILE A 79 -15.66 1.29 3.58
N SER A 80 -16.98 1.28 3.41
CA SER A 80 -17.66 2.00 2.32
C SER A 80 -17.31 3.49 2.32
N GLY A 81 -16.91 4.01 1.16
CA GLY A 81 -16.45 5.40 1.00
C GLY A 81 -15.08 5.71 1.62
N GLY A 82 -14.41 4.72 2.24
CA GLY A 82 -13.07 4.87 2.80
C GLY A 82 -11.97 4.91 1.73
N LEU A 83 -10.75 5.20 2.15
CA LEU A 83 -9.58 5.33 1.27
C LEU A 83 -9.20 4.03 0.56
N MET A 84 -9.72 2.88 0.99
CA MET A 84 -9.51 1.58 0.35
C MET A 84 -10.71 1.08 -0.46
N SER A 85 -11.82 1.85 -0.52
CA SER A 85 -13.05 1.44 -1.22
C SER A 85 -12.96 1.48 -2.76
N GLN A 86 -11.87 2.04 -3.31
CA GLN A 86 -11.62 2.18 -4.74
C GLN A 86 -10.17 1.82 -5.06
N ASP A 87 -9.92 1.31 -6.26
CA ASP A 87 -8.58 0.93 -6.74
C ASP A 87 -7.85 -0.02 -5.79
N LEU A 88 -8.58 -0.96 -5.18
CA LEU A 88 -8.09 -1.80 -4.09
C LEU A 88 -6.79 -2.53 -4.44
N GLY A 89 -6.72 -3.12 -5.65
CA GLY A 89 -5.51 -3.81 -6.12
C GLY A 89 -4.28 -2.89 -6.17
N SER A 90 -4.40 -1.73 -6.81
CA SER A 90 -3.30 -0.76 -6.91
C SER A 90 -2.87 -0.20 -5.55
N ARG A 91 -3.82 0.01 -4.63
CA ARG A 91 -3.53 0.45 -3.26
C ARG A 91 -2.83 -0.64 -2.46
N LEU A 92 -3.27 -1.89 -2.58
CA LEU A 92 -2.62 -3.04 -1.94
C LEU A 92 -1.19 -3.23 -2.45
N PHE A 93 -1.00 -3.14 -3.77
CA PHE A 93 0.33 -3.16 -4.37
C PHE A 93 1.21 -2.03 -3.81
N ALA A 94 0.69 -0.80 -3.73
CA ALA A 94 1.44 0.33 -3.22
C ALA A 94 1.77 0.21 -1.72
N LEU A 95 0.82 -0.24 -0.88
CA LEU A 95 1.04 -0.49 0.55
C LEU A 95 2.07 -1.60 0.78
N GLY A 96 1.98 -2.71 0.04
CA GLY A 96 2.98 -3.77 0.06
C GLY A 96 4.35 -3.26 -0.37
N SER A 97 4.41 -2.50 -1.46
CA SER A 97 5.63 -1.83 -1.95
C SER A 97 6.25 -0.93 -0.88
N TYR A 98 5.42 -0.17 -0.15
CA TYR A 98 5.88 0.70 0.93
C TYR A 98 6.48 -0.11 2.10
N CYS A 99 5.77 -1.12 2.60
CA CYS A 99 6.29 -1.99 3.66
C CYS A 99 7.59 -2.69 3.24
N GLY A 100 7.65 -3.16 1.99
CA GLY A 100 8.86 -3.72 1.41
C GLY A 100 9.99 -2.71 1.30
N GLU A 101 9.75 -1.48 0.85
CA GLU A 101 10.78 -0.44 0.79
C GLU A 101 11.31 -0.06 2.18
N VAL A 102 10.47 -0.06 3.22
CA VAL A 102 10.92 0.13 4.61
C VAL A 102 11.93 -0.97 4.98
N LEU A 103 11.54 -2.23 4.81
CA LEU A 103 12.39 -3.38 5.16
C LEU A 103 13.66 -3.43 4.31
N ARG A 104 13.56 -3.16 3.01
CA ARG A 104 14.69 -3.12 2.08
C ARG A 104 15.72 -2.07 2.51
N LYS A 105 15.28 -0.87 2.87
CA LYS A 105 16.16 0.22 3.34
C LYS A 105 16.80 -0.12 4.69
N GLU A 106 16.04 -0.75 5.57
CA GLU A 106 16.51 -1.14 6.90
C GLU A 106 17.55 -2.27 6.84
N LEU A 107 17.32 -3.29 6.02
CA LEU A 107 18.12 -4.52 5.97
C LEU A 107 19.19 -4.51 4.87
N GLY A 108 19.16 -3.53 3.96
CA GLY A 108 20.13 -3.43 2.86
C GLY A 108 19.89 -4.44 1.73
N GLU A 109 18.69 -5.01 1.63
CA GLU A 109 18.37 -6.10 0.70
C GLU A 109 17.94 -5.58 -0.69
N HIS A 110 17.69 -6.52 -1.60
CA HIS A 110 17.23 -6.26 -2.97
C HIS A 110 15.89 -6.93 -3.26
N TRP A 111 15.10 -6.29 -4.13
CA TRP A 111 13.87 -6.87 -4.65
C TRP A 111 14.15 -8.04 -5.58
N LEU A 112 13.41 -9.12 -5.37
CA LEU A 112 13.25 -10.24 -6.28
C LEU A 112 11.93 -10.03 -7.03
N THR A 113 12.03 -9.76 -8.34
CA THR A 113 10.88 -9.54 -9.22
C THR A 113 10.97 -10.43 -10.44
N ASN A 114 9.83 -10.82 -11.00
CA ASN A 114 9.76 -11.56 -12.26
C ASN A 114 8.71 -10.92 -13.17
N ASP A 115 9.16 -10.17 -14.18
CA ASP A 115 8.26 -9.50 -15.14
C ASP A 115 7.47 -10.49 -16.04
N ASN A 116 7.84 -11.78 -16.03
CA ASN A 116 7.11 -12.84 -16.74
C ASN A 116 6.09 -13.57 -15.87
N ASP A 117 6.03 -13.28 -14.57
CA ASP A 117 5.04 -13.85 -13.66
C ASP A 117 3.72 -13.07 -13.77
N PRO A 118 2.60 -13.72 -14.17
CA PRO A 118 1.28 -13.08 -14.18
C PRO A 118 0.86 -12.51 -12.83
N GLU A 119 1.39 -13.05 -11.73
CA GLU A 119 1.18 -12.59 -10.36
C GLU A 119 2.41 -11.85 -9.80
N GLY A 120 3.30 -11.35 -10.67
CA GLY A 120 4.56 -10.73 -10.29
C GLY A 120 4.41 -9.60 -9.28
N GLU A 121 3.38 -8.75 -9.41
CA GLU A 121 3.07 -7.69 -8.43
C GLU A 121 2.80 -8.24 -7.01
N ILE A 122 2.16 -9.40 -6.91
CA ILE A 122 1.85 -10.08 -5.65
C ILE A 122 3.08 -10.83 -5.13
N ASN A 123 3.86 -11.41 -6.05
CA ASN A 123 5.01 -12.28 -5.77
C ASN A 123 6.35 -11.53 -5.73
N ALA A 124 6.37 -10.21 -5.81
CA ALA A 124 7.61 -9.47 -5.59
C ALA A 124 8.02 -9.58 -4.11
N ALA A 125 9.29 -9.92 -3.90
CA ALA A 125 9.79 -10.36 -2.60
C ALA A 125 11.13 -9.71 -2.24
N LEU A 126 11.53 -9.82 -0.98
CA LEU A 126 12.90 -9.55 -0.53
C LEU A 126 13.50 -10.86 -0.04
N LYS A 127 14.72 -11.17 -0.49
CA LYS A 127 15.54 -12.19 0.18
C LYS A 127 16.23 -11.50 1.35
N VAL A 128 16.11 -12.07 2.54
CA VAL A 128 16.74 -11.54 3.75
C VAL A 128 17.87 -12.49 4.18
N GLY A 129 18.91 -11.94 4.79
CA GLY A 129 20.13 -12.62 5.26
C GLY A 129 19.92 -13.73 6.30
N ASN A 130 19.25 -14.81 5.91
CA ASN A 130 19.29 -16.19 6.41
C ASN A 130 18.42 -17.15 5.55
N GLY A 131 18.11 -16.74 4.32
CA GLY A 131 17.24 -17.49 3.40
C GLY A 131 15.75 -17.26 3.61
N VAL A 132 15.37 -16.44 4.61
CA VAL A 132 13.99 -15.98 4.79
C VAL A 132 13.59 -15.13 3.59
N THR A 133 12.44 -15.46 3.01
CA THR A 133 11.85 -14.65 1.94
C THR A 133 10.67 -13.88 2.49
N CYS A 134 10.75 -12.56 2.37
CA CYS A 134 9.73 -11.62 2.76
C CYS A 134 8.84 -11.34 1.55
N TRP A 135 7.52 -11.47 1.70
CA TRP A 135 6.51 -11.26 0.65
C TRP A 135 5.56 -10.11 1.05
N PRO A 136 5.97 -8.83 0.89
CA PRO A 136 5.24 -7.70 1.46
C PRO A 136 3.81 -7.56 0.94
N MET A 137 3.60 -7.77 -0.37
CA MET A 137 2.29 -7.62 -1.00
C MET A 137 1.31 -8.67 -0.48
N GLN A 138 1.72 -9.94 -0.47
CA GLN A 138 0.92 -11.01 0.11
C GLN A 138 0.60 -10.75 1.58
N ARG A 139 1.58 -10.24 2.36
CA ARG A 139 1.36 -9.94 3.78
C ARG A 139 0.29 -8.87 3.98
N VAL A 140 0.38 -7.75 3.27
CA VAL A 140 -0.60 -6.66 3.35
C VAL A 140 -1.99 -7.15 2.92
N MET A 141 -2.06 -7.93 1.85
CA MET A 141 -3.33 -8.52 1.39
C MET A 141 -3.95 -9.45 2.45
N LYS A 142 -3.12 -10.27 3.11
CA LYS A 142 -3.56 -11.16 4.19
C LYS A 142 -4.08 -10.36 5.39
N ARG A 143 -3.33 -9.34 5.80
CA ARG A 143 -3.71 -8.41 6.87
C ARG A 143 -5.03 -7.71 6.59
N LEU A 144 -5.29 -7.31 5.35
CA LEU A 144 -6.54 -6.64 5.03
C LEU A 144 -7.76 -7.55 5.28
N ARG A 145 -7.62 -8.82 4.92
CA ARG A 145 -8.69 -9.83 5.00
C ARG A 145 -8.87 -10.43 6.40
N SER A 146 -7.91 -10.26 7.29
CA SER A 146 -7.95 -10.79 8.65
C SER A 146 -7.24 -9.86 9.65
N SER A 147 -7.91 -9.59 10.77
CA SER A 147 -7.32 -8.86 11.90
C SER A 147 -6.36 -9.71 12.75
N GLU A 148 -6.24 -11.01 12.48
CA GLU A 148 -5.33 -11.90 13.22
C GLU A 148 -3.87 -11.76 12.77
N ASP A 149 -3.66 -11.21 11.58
CA ASP A 149 -2.33 -10.84 11.11
C ASP A 149 -2.00 -9.43 11.58
N ASP A 150 -0.75 -9.19 11.94
CA ASP A 150 -0.24 -7.87 12.34
C ASP A 150 1.04 -7.58 11.53
N LEU A 151 1.13 -6.39 10.93
CA LEU A 151 2.27 -6.00 10.10
C LEU A 151 3.52 -5.71 10.92
N VAL A 152 3.38 -5.23 12.17
CA VAL A 152 4.50 -4.92 13.05
C VAL A 152 5.21 -6.21 13.48
N HIS A 153 4.46 -7.19 14.01
CA HIS A 153 4.99 -8.49 14.40
C HIS A 153 5.61 -9.25 13.23
N TRP A 154 5.02 -9.14 12.04
CA TRP A 154 5.63 -9.69 10.83
C TRP A 154 6.98 -9.04 10.53
N ALA A 155 7.05 -7.70 10.52
CA ALA A 155 8.29 -6.99 10.27
C ALA A 155 9.37 -7.32 11.31
N GLU A 156 9.01 -7.44 12.59
CA GLU A 156 9.90 -7.92 13.65
C GLU A 156 10.38 -9.36 13.45
N GLY A 157 9.52 -10.24 12.93
CA GLY A 157 9.90 -11.59 12.53
C GLY A 157 10.96 -11.58 11.43
N ILE A 158 10.77 -10.73 10.41
CA ILE A 158 11.74 -10.58 9.31
C ILE A 158 13.08 -10.01 9.78
N ARG A 159 13.09 -9.07 10.73
CA ARG A 159 14.33 -8.48 11.28
C ARG A 159 15.18 -9.45 12.11
N ARG A 160 14.53 -10.41 12.77
CA ARG A 160 15.20 -11.42 13.61
C ARG A 160 15.65 -12.63 12.82
N GLY A 161 15.03 -12.84 11.65
CA GLY A 161 15.30 -13.92 10.72
C GLY A 161 16.60 -13.69 10.00
#